data_AF-A0AAD4X896-F1
#
_entry.id   AF-A0AAD4X896-F1
#
_cell.length_a   1.000
_cell.length_b   1.000
_cell.length_c   1.000
_cell.angle_alpha   90.00
_cell.angle_beta   90.00
_cell.angle_gamma   90.00
#
_symmetry.space_group_name_H-M   'P 1'
#
loop_
_entity.id
_entity.type
_entity.pdbx_description
1 polymer ?
#
loop_
_entity_poly.entity_id
_entity_poly.type
_entity_poly.pdbx_seq_one_letter_code
_entity_poly.pdbx_strand_id
1 'polypeptide(L)'
;TITDNAGRPIMTENDAFASPHEMGAGKVNPNGALHPGLVYETNTTYYLKYLCYFGYQTKVVRSLFDPKFTCPTNSLEDLISDN
;
A
#
# COMPACT_ATOMS: atom_id res chain seq x y z
N THR A 1 11.22 7.30 14.97
CA THR A 1 11.96 7.91 13.85
C THR A 1 12.65 6.82 13.07
N ILE A 2 12.55 6.79 11.74
CA ILE A 2 13.21 5.77 10.89
C ILE A 2 14.70 6.12 10.80
N THR A 3 15.56 5.34 11.44
CA THR A 3 16.99 5.64 11.60
C THR A 3 17.86 4.38 11.55
N ASP A 4 19.15 4.56 11.29
CA ASP A 4 20.17 3.51 11.41
C ASP A 4 20.45 3.15 12.88
N ASN A 5 21.35 2.20 13.13
CA ASN A 5 21.74 1.80 14.48
C ASN A 5 22.53 2.89 15.24
N ALA A 6 23.02 3.93 14.56
CA ALA A 6 23.66 5.09 15.15
C ALA A 6 22.67 6.25 15.39
N GLY A 7 21.37 6.05 15.12
CA GLY A 7 20.33 7.07 15.24
C GLY A 7 20.35 8.13 14.13
N ARG A 8 21.09 7.89 13.05
CA ARG A 8 21.18 8.79 11.89
C ARG A 8 20.15 8.41 10.82
N PRO A 9 19.82 9.30 9.88
CA PRO A 9 19.00 8.95 8.72
C PRO A 9 19.59 7.75 7.97
N ILE A 10 18.72 6.88 7.44
CA ILE A 10 19.15 5.76 6.60
C ILE A 10 19.70 6.33 5.28
N MET A 11 20.85 5.83 4.85
CA MET A 11 21.49 6.22 3.60
C MET A 11 21.46 5.09 2.58
N THR A 12 21.54 5.46 1.30
CA THR A 12 21.76 4.56 0.17
C THR A 12 23.23 4.18 0.08
N GLU A 13 23.58 3.26 -0.83
CA GLU A 13 24.97 2.86 -1.08
C GLU A 13 25.85 3.99 -1.63
N ASN A 14 25.22 5.05 -2.14
CA ASN A 14 25.89 6.24 -2.69
C ASN A 14 25.98 7.40 -1.68
N ASP A 15 25.82 7.13 -0.38
CA ASP A 15 25.80 8.13 0.70
C ASP A 15 24.72 9.22 0.56
N ALA A 16 23.62 8.93 -0.15
CA ALA A 16 22.44 9.79 -0.23
C ALA A 16 21.38 9.39 0.79
N PHE A 17 20.48 10.30 1.19
CA PHE A 17 19.35 9.93 2.05
C PHE A 17 18.42 8.94 1.34
N ALA A 18 18.12 7.83 2.01
CA ALA A 18 17.18 6.85 1.49
C ALA A 18 15.76 7.44 1.49
N SER A 19 15.17 7.51 0.31
CA SER A 19 13.78 7.91 0.10
C SER A 19 12.83 6.79 0.51
N PRO A 20 11.54 7.09 0.77
CA PRO A 20 10.52 6.05 0.99
C PRO A 20 10.40 5.04 -0.17
N HIS A 21 10.80 5.41 -1.39
CA HIS A 21 10.84 4.48 -2.52
C HIS A 21 11.96 3.43 -2.38
N GLU A 22 13.04 3.75 -1.68
CA GLU A 22 14.20 2.87 -1.50
C GLU A 22 14.08 2.03 -0.22
N MET A 23 13.64 2.64 0.89
CA MET A 23 13.56 1.97 2.20
C MET A 23 12.14 1.57 2.62
N GLY A 24 11.11 1.95 1.88
CA GLY A 24 9.71 1.74 2.28
C GLY A 24 9.40 2.41 3.62
N ALA A 25 8.82 1.64 4.54
CA ALA A 25 8.56 2.06 5.92
C ALA A 25 9.83 2.08 6.82
N GLY A 26 10.99 1.71 6.28
CA GLY A 26 12.26 1.63 6.99
C GLY A 26 12.67 0.21 7.37
N LYS A 27 13.66 0.11 8.26
CA LYS A 27 14.19 -1.19 8.73
C LYS A 27 13.18 -1.90 9.63
N VAL A 28 12.99 -3.21 9.41
CA VAL A 28 12.09 -4.06 10.21
C VAL A 28 12.47 -4.04 11.69
N ASN A 29 11.47 -3.84 12.56
CA ASN A 29 11.56 -4.01 14.01
C ASN A 29 10.69 -5.21 14.44
N PRO A 30 11.28 -6.41 14.64
CA PRO A 30 10.52 -7.62 14.97
C PRO A 30 9.76 -7.51 16.29
N ASN A 31 10.37 -6.89 17.32
CA ASN A 31 9.74 -6.73 18.62
C ASN A 31 8.56 -5.75 18.55
N GLY A 32 8.70 -4.67 17.76
CA GLY A 32 7.60 -3.73 17.52
C GLY A 32 6.47 -4.35 16.70
N ALA A 33 6.80 -5.21 15.73
CA ALA A 33 5.80 -5.89 14.89
C ALA A 33 4.92 -6.88 15.67
N LEU A 34 5.41 -7.41 16.80
CA LEU A 34 4.63 -8.29 17.68
C LEU A 34 3.45 -7.56 18.33
N HIS A 35 3.61 -6.27 18.64
CA HIS A 35 2.61 -5.42 19.29
C HIS A 35 2.49 -4.07 18.57
N PRO A 36 1.88 -4.05 17.37
CA PRO A 36 1.89 -2.89 16.48
C PRO A 36 0.95 -1.74 16.94
N GLY A 37 0.09 -1.98 17.92
CA GLY A 37 -0.94 -1.03 18.37
C GLY A 37 -2.12 -0.95 17.40
N LEU A 38 -1.89 -0.43 16.19
CA LEU A 38 -2.87 -0.35 15.10
C LEU A 38 -2.40 -1.16 13.89
N VAL A 39 -3.33 -1.85 13.24
CA VAL A 39 -3.10 -2.56 11.97
C VAL A 39 -4.06 -2.00 10.92
N TYR A 40 -3.52 -1.64 9.76
CA TYR A 40 -4.33 -1.26 8.59
C TYR A 40 -4.78 -2.53 7.87
N GLU A 41 -5.96 -3.03 8.22
CA GLU A 41 -6.52 -4.24 7.63
C GLU A 41 -7.04 -3.99 6.20
N THR A 42 -6.83 -4.97 5.33
CA THR A 42 -7.34 -4.97 3.96
C THR A 42 -7.61 -6.41 3.50
N ASN A 43 -8.37 -6.55 2.43
CA ASN A 43 -8.68 -7.83 1.80
C ASN A 43 -8.78 -7.68 0.28
N THR A 44 -8.82 -8.80 -0.43
CA THR A 44 -8.89 -8.83 -1.89
C THR A 44 -10.03 -7.98 -2.45
N THR A 45 -11.21 -7.99 -1.81
CA THR A 45 -12.36 -7.20 -2.26
C THR A 45 -12.08 -5.69 -2.24
N TYR A 46 -11.35 -5.18 -1.25
CA TYR A 46 -10.97 -3.77 -1.21
C TYR A 46 -10.04 -3.40 -2.37
N TYR A 47 -9.09 -4.27 -2.74
CA TYR A 47 -8.24 -4.05 -3.91
C TYR A 47 -9.01 -4.08 -5.23
N LEU A 48 -9.94 -5.04 -5.40
CA LEU A 48 -10.76 -5.11 -6.61
C LEU A 48 -11.67 -3.88 -6.73
N LYS A 49 -12.22 -3.38 -5.62
CA LYS A 49 -12.97 -2.12 -5.58
C LYS A 49 -12.07 -0.93 -5.92
N TYR A 50 -10.87 -0.84 -5.36
CA TYR A 50 -9.90 0.22 -5.67
C TYR A 50 -9.64 0.30 -7.17
N LEU A 51 -9.39 -0.84 -7.83
CA LEU A 51 -9.21 -0.87 -9.28
C LEU A 51 -10.45 -0.32 -10.02
N CYS A 52 -11.65 -0.68 -9.58
CA CYS A 52 -12.86 -0.11 -10.18
C CYS A 52 -12.94 1.42 -10.02
N TYR A 53 -12.69 1.93 -8.80
CA TYR A 53 -12.67 3.37 -8.54
C TYR A 53 -11.59 4.10 -9.33
N PHE A 54 -10.47 3.42 -9.62
CA PHE A 54 -9.38 3.93 -10.47
C PHE A 54 -9.74 3.91 -11.97
N GLY A 55 -10.94 3.46 -12.34
CA GLY A 55 -11.42 3.48 -13.72
C GLY A 55 -11.30 2.14 -14.48
N TYR A 56 -10.84 1.06 -13.83
CA TYR A 56 -10.84 -0.25 -14.48
C TYR A 56 -12.26 -0.77 -14.67
N GLN A 57 -12.58 -1.16 -15.90
CA GLN A 57 -13.88 -1.74 -16.22
C GLN A 57 -14.03 -3.13 -15.58
N THR A 58 -15.24 -3.45 -15.12
CA THR A 58 -15.59 -4.77 -14.54
C THR A 58 -15.07 -5.95 -15.36
N LYS A 59 -15.12 -5.85 -16.70
CA LYS A 59 -14.64 -6.91 -17.61
C LYS A 59 -13.13 -7.21 -17.44
N VAL A 60 -12.31 -6.19 -17.18
CA VAL A 60 -10.86 -6.32 -16.98
C VAL A 60 -10.61 -6.94 -15.61
N VAL A 61 -11.26 -6.41 -14.56
CA VAL A 61 -11.13 -6.93 -13.19
C VAL A 61 -11.55 -8.41 -13.13
N ARG A 62 -12.64 -8.78 -13.80
CA ARG A 62 -13.08 -10.19 -13.91
C ARG A 62 -12.09 -11.08 -14.64
N SER A 63 -11.54 -10.59 -15.75
CA SER A 63 -10.63 -11.38 -16.58
C SER A 63 -9.29 -11.65 -15.89
N LEU A 64 -8.83 -10.76 -15.02
CA LEU A 64 -7.50 -10.84 -14.42
C LEU A 64 -7.49 -11.40 -13.00
N PHE A 65 -8.56 -11.17 -12.21
CA PHE A 65 -8.52 -11.44 -10.77
C PHE A 65 -9.63 -12.37 -10.29
N ASP A 66 -10.89 -12.02 -10.52
CA ASP A 66 -12.03 -12.82 -10.04
C ASP A 66 -13.19 -12.79 -11.05
N PRO A 67 -13.46 -13.91 -11.77
CA PRO A 67 -14.53 -13.99 -12.77
C PRO A 67 -15.93 -13.65 -12.26
N LYS A 68 -16.16 -13.78 -10.94
CA LYS A 68 -17.46 -13.52 -10.30
C LYS A 68 -17.57 -12.11 -9.72
N PHE A 69 -16.47 -11.36 -9.63
CA PHE A 69 -16.47 -10.02 -9.05
C PHE A 69 -17.18 -9.00 -9.94
N THR A 70 -17.84 -8.01 -9.35
CA THR A 70 -18.53 -6.95 -10.08
C THR A 70 -18.18 -5.61 -9.46
N CYS A 71 -17.76 -4.64 -10.29
CA CYS A 71 -17.51 -3.28 -9.80
C CYS A 71 -18.78 -2.63 -9.27
N PRO A 72 -18.68 -1.75 -8.26
CA PRO A 72 -19.78 -0.88 -7.85
C PRO A 72 -20.28 -0.01 -9.01
N THR A 73 -21.57 0.31 -9.04
CA THR A 73 -22.19 1.13 -10.11
C THR A 73 -21.69 2.57 -10.14
N ASN A 74 -21.30 3.12 -8.99
CA ASN A 74 -20.74 4.46 -8.85
C ASN A 74 -19.25 4.37 -8.51
N SER A 75 -18.45 3.87 -9.45
CA SER A 75 -17.00 3.81 -9.32
C SER A 75 -16.36 5.11 -9.79
N LEU A 76 -16.38 6.14 -8.93
CA LEU A 76 -15.75 7.44 -9.16
C LEU A 76 -14.37 7.48 -8.51
N GLU A 77 -13.41 8.14 -9.19
CA GLU A 77 -12.05 8.34 -8.69
C GLU A 77 -12.04 9.16 -7.39
N ASP A 78 -12.97 10.12 -7.24
CA ASP A 78 -13.15 10.95 -6.04
C ASP A 78 -13.46 10.16 -4.75
N LEU A 79 -13.77 8.86 -4.87
CA LEU A 79 -13.99 7.96 -3.73
C LEU A 79 -12.71 7.25 -3.27
N ILE A 80 -11.60 7.44 -3.99
CA ILE A 80 -10.27 7.04 -3.56
C ILE A 80 -9.76 8.12 -2.62
N SER A 81 -9.29 7.72 -1.44
CA SER A 81 -8.69 8.66 -0.50
C SER A 81 -7.42 9.26 -1.11
N ASP A 82 -7.43 10.58 -1.34
CA ASP A 82 -6.24 11.39 -1.56
C ASP A 82 -5.49 11.51 -0.24
N ASN A 83 -4.72 10.48 0.13
CA ASN A 83 -3.86 10.55 1.30
C ASN A 83 -2.53 11.23 0.97
#